data_AF-A0A6J6NCM2-F1
#
_entry.id   AF-A0A6J6NCM2-F1
#
_cell.length_a   1.000
_cell.length_b   1.000
_cell.length_c   1.000
_cell.angle_alpha   90.00
_cell.angle_beta   90.00
_cell.angle_gamma   90.00
#
_symmetry.space_group_name_H-M   'P 1'
#
loop_
_entity.id
_entity.type
_entity.pdbx_description
1 polymer ?
#
loop_
_entity_poly.entity_id
_entity_poly.type
_entity_poly.pdbx_seq_one_letter_code
_entity_poly.pdbx_strand_id
1 'polypeptide(L)'
;MGYPLHGHELSLEITPVQAHASWAVGWKKEKFSGDVVLRSERTNGPRRFMHGLKSLDRGIPRAGMKVKDSDGIEVGEVTSGTFSPTLKNGIALALLDSSVSLGAVVVIDVRGRESQAEVVNLPFVESHVR
;
A
#
# COMPACT_ATOMS: atom_id res chain seq x y z
N MET A 1 -1.21 -10.11 -6.85
CA MET A 1 -0.81 -9.01 -7.75
C MET A 1 -0.59 -7.71 -7.00
N GLY A 2 -1.58 -7.15 -6.31
CA GLY A 2 -1.43 -5.82 -5.70
C GLY A 2 -1.62 -4.69 -6.71
N TYR A 3 -2.59 -4.86 -7.62
CA TYR A 3 -2.99 -3.79 -8.51
C TYR A 3 -3.84 -2.78 -7.74
N PRO A 4 -3.64 -1.47 -7.95
CA PRO A 4 -4.42 -0.45 -7.29
C PRO A 4 -5.85 -0.39 -7.85
N LEU A 5 -6.82 -0.14 -6.98
CA LEU A 5 -8.22 0.06 -7.34
C LEU A 5 -8.63 1.52 -7.11
N HIS A 6 -9.31 2.12 -8.08
CA HIS A 6 -9.90 3.45 -7.90
C HIS A 6 -10.95 3.43 -6.78
N GLY A 7 -10.88 4.40 -5.87
CA GLY A 7 -11.66 4.46 -4.63
C GLY A 7 -10.95 3.84 -3.42
N HIS A 8 -9.82 3.14 -3.62
CA HIS A 8 -9.01 2.55 -2.55
C HIS A 8 -7.58 3.10 -2.57
N GLU A 9 -6.77 2.67 -3.54
CA GLU A 9 -5.37 3.11 -3.68
C GLU A 9 -5.23 4.30 -4.64
N LEU A 10 -6.25 4.60 -5.44
CA LEU A 10 -6.28 5.74 -6.36
C LEU A 10 -7.52 6.57 -6.09
N SER A 11 -7.33 7.87 -5.86
CA SER A 11 -8.44 8.82 -5.67
C SER A 11 -7.95 10.23 -5.98
N LEU A 12 -8.80 11.24 -5.78
CA LEU A 12 -8.39 12.64 -5.87
C LEU A 12 -7.32 13.01 -4.82
N GLU A 13 -7.24 12.24 -3.73
CA GLU A 13 -6.33 12.48 -2.59
C GLU A 13 -5.08 11.57 -2.61
N ILE A 14 -5.04 10.57 -3.50
CA ILE A 14 -3.95 9.58 -3.58
C ILE A 14 -3.41 9.57 -5.01
N THR A 15 -2.18 10.02 -5.16
CA THR A 15 -1.55 10.18 -6.46
C THR A 15 -1.10 8.82 -7.04
N PRO A 16 -0.90 8.74 -8.38
CA PRO A 16 -0.28 7.56 -8.99
C PRO A 16 1.13 7.27 -8.48
N VAL A 17 1.85 8.27 -7.98
CA VAL A 17 3.17 8.08 -7.38
C VAL A 17 3.01 7.32 -6.06
N GLN A 18 2.14 7.81 -5.16
CA GLN A 18 1.81 7.16 -3.89
C GLN A 18 1.32 5.72 -4.07
N ALA A 19 0.52 5.47 -5.10
CA ALA A 19 -0.12 4.17 -5.36
C ALA A 19 0.74 3.13 -6.11
N HIS A 20 2.07 3.33 -6.23
CA HIS A 20 2.94 2.52 -7.10
C HIS A 20 2.48 2.43 -8.59
N ALA A 21 1.61 3.33 -9.04
CA ALA A 21 1.07 3.38 -10.39
C ALA A 21 1.89 4.30 -11.32
N SER A 22 3.10 4.69 -10.91
CA SER A 22 4.01 5.55 -11.69
C SER A 22 4.31 4.99 -13.09
N TRP A 23 4.24 3.67 -13.28
CA TRP A 23 4.46 3.02 -14.58
C TRP A 23 3.39 3.40 -15.62
N ALA A 24 2.19 3.80 -15.20
CA ALA A 24 1.09 4.21 -16.07
C ALA A 24 1.14 5.70 -16.46
N VAL A 25 2.05 6.48 -15.88
CA VAL A 25 2.17 7.92 -16.15
C VAL A 25 3.11 8.17 -17.32
N GLY A 26 2.66 8.95 -18.30
CA GLY A 26 3.42 9.31 -19.50
C GLY A 26 4.51 10.35 -19.27
N TRP A 27 5.50 10.06 -18.44
CA TRP A 27 6.54 11.01 -17.97
C TRP A 27 7.35 11.70 -19.08
N LYS A 28 7.43 11.08 -20.27
CA LYS A 28 8.14 11.62 -21.44
C LYS A 28 7.36 12.73 -22.16
N LYS A 29 6.05 12.86 -21.91
CA LYS A 29 5.26 13.97 -22.46
C LYS A 29 5.80 15.27 -21.88
N GLU A 30 5.91 16.31 -22.70
CA GLU A 30 6.38 17.63 -22.25
C GLU A 30 5.44 18.17 -21.15
N LYS A 31 4.13 18.14 -21.39
CA LYS A 31 3.09 18.52 -20.44
C LYS A 31 1.94 17.52 -20.38
N PHE A 32 1.30 17.44 -19.23
CA PHE A 32 0.03 16.75 -18.98
C PHE A 32 -0.63 17.33 -17.73
N SER A 33 -1.92 17.11 -17.54
CA SER A 33 -2.65 17.61 -16.37
C SER A 33 -2.05 17.07 -15.07
N GLY A 34 -1.69 17.97 -14.15
CA GLY A 34 -1.08 17.61 -12.86
C GLY A 34 0.43 17.29 -12.91
N ASP A 35 1.09 17.52 -14.05
CA ASP A 35 2.52 17.23 -14.25
C ASP A 35 3.45 17.91 -13.24
N VAL A 36 3.24 19.18 -12.91
CA VAL A 36 4.07 19.91 -11.93
C VAL A 36 4.07 19.20 -10.57
N VAL A 37 2.89 18.84 -10.07
CA VAL A 37 2.72 18.17 -8.78
C VAL A 37 3.34 16.77 -8.81
N LEU A 38 3.00 15.99 -9.84
CA LEU A 38 3.46 14.59 -9.94
C LEU A 38 4.97 14.48 -10.20
N ARG A 39 5.57 15.40 -10.96
CA ARG A 39 7.03 15.46 -11.13
C ARG A 39 7.72 15.84 -9.81
N SER A 40 7.20 16.84 -9.10
CA SER A 40 7.73 17.24 -7.80
C SER A 40 7.68 16.10 -6.79
N GLU A 41 6.54 15.42 -6.66
CA GLU A 41 6.37 14.30 -5.74
C GLU A 41 7.28 13.11 -6.12
N ARG A 42 7.43 12.83 -7.41
CA ARG A 42 8.35 11.78 -7.89
C ARG A 42 9.81 12.10 -7.56
N THR A 43 10.23 13.36 -7.65
CA THR A 43 11.60 13.79 -7.36
C THR A 43 11.90 13.81 -5.86
N ASN A 44 10.98 14.35 -5.06
CA ASN A 44 11.18 14.54 -3.63
C ASN A 44 10.83 13.29 -2.81
N GLY A 45 10.09 12.35 -3.40
CA GLY A 45 9.47 11.23 -2.70
C GLY A 45 8.13 11.64 -2.10
N PRO A 46 7.12 10.75 -2.15
CA PRO A 46 5.84 11.02 -1.50
C PRO A 46 5.94 10.85 0.01
N ARG A 47 5.09 11.58 0.74
CA ARG A 47 4.97 11.46 2.21
C ARG A 47 4.48 10.09 2.68
N ARG A 48 3.73 9.40 1.82
CA ARG A 48 3.10 8.12 2.07
C ARG A 48 3.15 7.26 0.82
N PHE A 49 3.27 5.95 0.97
CA PHE A 49 3.43 5.02 -0.13
C PHE A 49 2.61 3.77 0.08
N MET A 50 2.08 3.25 -1.02
CA MET A 50 1.30 2.03 -1.01
C MET A 50 2.22 0.83 -0.87
N HIS A 51 2.08 0.06 0.19
CA HIS A 51 2.80 -1.20 0.38
C HIS A 51 1.85 -2.39 0.44
N GLY A 52 2.40 -3.57 0.17
CA GLY A 52 1.72 -4.81 0.52
C GLY A 52 1.91 -5.13 1.99
N LEU A 53 0.88 -5.64 2.64
CA LEU A 53 0.93 -6.21 3.97
C LEU A 53 0.58 -7.70 3.88
N LYS A 54 1.40 -8.55 4.52
CA LYS A 54 1.15 -9.98 4.65
C LYS A 54 1.00 -10.32 6.11
N SER A 55 -0.16 -10.83 6.53
CA SER A 55 -0.40 -11.18 7.92
C SER A 55 0.59 -12.25 8.40
N LEU A 56 1.05 -12.12 9.64
CA LEU A 56 1.91 -13.10 10.31
C LEU A 56 1.12 -14.06 11.20
N ASP A 57 -0.18 -13.80 11.35
CA ASP A 57 -1.14 -14.59 12.10
C ASP A 57 -2.41 -14.85 11.25
N ARG A 58 -3.51 -15.26 11.92
CA ARG A 58 -4.79 -15.57 11.27
C ARG A 58 -5.67 -14.35 10.97
N GLY A 59 -5.19 -13.15 11.28
CA GLY A 59 -5.89 -11.90 11.00
C GLY A 59 -6.09 -11.71 9.49
N ILE A 60 -7.23 -11.13 9.13
CA ILE A 60 -7.54 -10.84 7.74
C ILE A 60 -7.87 -9.35 7.63
N PRO A 61 -6.89 -8.51 7.24
CA PRO A 61 -7.08 -7.06 7.16
C PRO A 61 -8.21 -6.68 6.21
N ARG A 62 -8.85 -5.54 6.48
CA ARG A 62 -9.91 -4.95 5.66
C ARG A 62 -9.67 -3.45 5.52
N ALA A 63 -10.26 -2.85 4.48
CA ALA A 63 -10.20 -1.42 4.25
C ALA A 63 -10.63 -0.61 5.49
N GLY A 64 -9.94 0.50 5.76
CA GLY A 64 -10.19 1.40 6.88
C GLY A 64 -9.51 1.01 8.19
N MET A 65 -8.84 -0.14 8.26
CA MET A 65 -8.11 -0.55 9.47
C MET A 65 -6.81 0.24 9.62
N LYS A 66 -6.57 0.77 10.82
CA LYS A 66 -5.35 1.51 11.14
C LYS A 66 -4.15 0.57 11.21
N VAL A 67 -3.01 1.05 10.70
CA VAL A 67 -1.72 0.38 10.77
C VAL A 67 -0.86 1.13 11.76
N LYS A 68 -0.29 0.40 12.72
CA LYS A 68 0.57 0.93 13.77
C LYS A 68 1.96 0.30 13.71
N ASP A 69 2.97 1.04 14.14
CA ASP A 69 4.30 0.48 14.38
C ASP A 69 4.36 -0.30 15.71
N SER A 70 5.56 -0.74 16.08
CA SER A 70 5.82 -1.48 17.33
C SER A 70 5.59 -0.65 18.59
N ASP A 71 5.65 0.69 18.49
CA ASP A 71 5.45 1.60 19.60
C ASP A 71 3.97 2.02 19.73
N GLY A 72 3.11 1.50 18.84
CA GLY A 72 1.68 1.76 18.81
C GLY A 72 1.29 3.07 18.11
N ILE A 73 2.24 3.72 17.43
CA ILE A 73 2.00 4.95 16.68
C ILE A 73 1.32 4.59 15.36
N GLU A 74 0.25 5.30 15.00
CA GLU A 74 -0.40 5.13 13.69
C GLU A 74 0.55 5.60 12.59
N VAL A 75 0.86 4.70 11.65
CA VAL A 75 1.77 4.93 10.51
C VAL A 75 1.08 4.74 9.17
N GLY A 76 -0.25 4.62 9.16
CA GLY A 76 -1.02 4.48 7.94
C GLY A 76 -2.34 3.74 8.10
N GLU A 77 -2.90 3.33 6.97
CA GLU A 77 -4.20 2.69 6.90
C GLU A 77 -4.26 1.65 5.78
N VAL A 78 -4.96 0.55 6.05
CA VAL A 78 -5.29 -0.47 5.05
C VAL A 78 -6.30 0.12 4.07
N THR A 79 -5.94 0.19 2.78
CA THR A 79 -6.82 0.68 1.72
C THR A 79 -7.69 -0.43 1.15
N SER A 80 -7.14 -1.63 0.99
CA SER A 80 -7.87 -2.83 0.57
C SER A 80 -7.28 -4.08 1.22
N GLY A 81 -8.09 -5.10 1.48
CA GLY A 81 -7.61 -6.30 2.16
C GLY A 81 -8.57 -7.48 2.06
N THR A 82 -8.00 -8.69 2.05
CA THR A 82 -8.74 -9.94 1.89
C THR A 82 -7.92 -11.15 2.37
N PHE A 83 -8.54 -12.33 2.35
CA PHE A 83 -7.83 -13.60 2.44
C PHE A 83 -7.38 -14.03 1.04
N SER A 84 -6.11 -14.40 0.90
CA SER A 84 -5.57 -14.98 -0.33
C SER A 84 -5.70 -16.50 -0.28
N PRO A 85 -6.51 -17.14 -1.15
CA PRO A 85 -6.59 -18.60 -1.22
C PRO A 85 -5.27 -19.24 -1.68
N THR A 86 -4.52 -18.56 -2.55
CA THR A 86 -3.22 -19.02 -3.06
C THR A 86 -2.16 -19.05 -1.98
N LEU A 87 -2.06 -17.98 -1.18
CA LEU A 87 -1.08 -17.90 -0.09
C LEU A 87 -1.59 -18.49 1.22
N LYS A 88 -2.88 -18.84 1.29
CA LYS A 88 -3.61 -19.29 2.48
C LYS A 88 -3.42 -18.34 3.68
N ASN A 89 -3.41 -17.04 3.41
CA ASN A 89 -3.06 -16.01 4.40
C ASN A 89 -3.82 -14.68 4.16
N GLY A 90 -3.95 -13.85 5.20
CA GLY A 90 -4.40 -12.47 5.10
C GLY A 90 -3.40 -11.61 4.32
N ILE A 91 -3.90 -10.81 3.39
CA ILE A 91 -3.12 -9.82 2.64
C ILE A 91 -3.88 -8.50 2.53
N ALA A 92 -3.13 -7.41 2.41
CA ALA A 92 -3.70 -6.08 2.27
C ALA A 92 -2.81 -5.16 1.44
N LEU A 93 -3.38 -4.19 0.74
CA LEU A 93 -2.68 -2.98 0.37
C LEU A 93 -2.93 -1.95 1.46
N ALA A 94 -1.89 -1.18 1.80
CA ALA A 94 -1.98 -0.12 2.78
C ALA A 94 -1.20 1.10 2.32
N LEU A 95 -1.71 2.28 2.63
CA LEU A 95 -1.02 3.53 2.41
C LEU A 95 -0.30 3.88 3.72
N LEU A 96 1.02 3.74 3.72
CA LEU A 96 1.87 3.87 4.90
C LEU A 96 2.75 5.11 4.78
N ASP A 97 3.14 5.70 5.90
CA ASP A 97 4.13 6.77 5.92
C ASP A 97 5.47 6.30 5.34
N SER A 98 6.18 7.20 4.67
CA SER A 98 7.44 6.88 3.98
C SER A 98 8.59 6.47 4.91
N SER A 99 8.43 6.66 6.22
CA SER A 99 9.35 6.16 7.26
C SER A 99 9.25 4.63 7.45
N VAL A 100 8.15 4.00 7.03
CA VAL A 100 7.94 2.57 7.21
C VAL A 100 8.77 1.79 6.18
N SER A 101 9.70 0.98 6.67
CA SER A 101 10.58 0.18 5.81
C SER A 101 9.93 -1.10 5.32
N LEU A 102 10.33 -1.57 4.13
CA LEU A 102 10.07 -2.95 3.70
C LEU A 102 10.65 -3.95 4.71
N GLY A 103 9.94 -5.02 4.98
CA GLY A 103 10.26 -6.05 5.99
C GLY A 103 9.91 -5.66 7.42
N ALA A 104 9.44 -4.43 7.68
CA ALA A 104 8.98 -4.04 9.00
C ALA A 104 7.75 -4.85 9.41
N VAL A 105 7.64 -5.16 10.71
CA VAL A 105 6.43 -5.72 11.30
C VAL A 105 5.57 -4.57 11.79
N VAL A 106 4.31 -4.56 11.38
CA VAL A 106 3.29 -3.60 11.79
C VAL A 106 2.14 -4.31 12.48
N VAL A 107 1.40 -3.56 13.29
CA VAL A 107 0.20 -4.03 13.98
C VAL A 107 -1.04 -3.42 13.33
N ILE A 108 -2.02 -4.26 13.05
CA ILE A 108 -3.31 -3.86 12.48
C ILE A 108 -4.39 -4.19 13.52
N ASP A 109 -5.25 -3.21 13.81
CA ASP A 109 -6.43 -3.47 14.64
C ASP A 109 -7.54 -4.12 13.80
N VAL A 110 -7.68 -5.44 13.96
CA VAL A 110 -8.71 -6.25 13.30
C VAL A 110 -9.89 -6.43 14.27
N ARG A 111 -10.75 -5.41 14.35
CA ARG A 111 -11.98 -5.41 15.16
C ARG A 111 -11.73 -5.58 16.68
N GLY A 112 -10.82 -4.79 17.23
CA GLY A 112 -10.42 -4.80 18.63
C GLY A 112 -9.39 -5.87 18.97
N ARG A 113 -8.72 -6.43 17.96
CA ARG A 113 -7.65 -7.43 18.14
C ARG A 113 -6.43 -6.99 17.36
N GLU A 114 -5.30 -6.93 18.04
CA GLU A 114 -4.02 -6.70 17.40
C GLU A 114 -3.62 -7.92 16.58
N SER A 115 -3.37 -7.68 15.30
CA SER A 115 -2.87 -8.67 14.34
C SER A 115 -1.60 -8.13 13.72
N GLN A 116 -0.57 -8.97 13.64
CA GLN A 116 0.71 -8.57 13.07
C GLN A 116 0.75 -8.84 11.57
N ALA A 117 1.39 -7.95 10.82
CA ALA A 117 1.66 -8.11 9.41
C ALA A 117 3.07 -7.63 9.06
N GLU A 118 3.68 -8.27 8.07
CA GLU A 118 4.94 -7.83 7.49
C GLU A 118 4.66 -6.91 6.29
N VAL A 119 5.40 -5.81 6.21
CA VAL A 119 5.42 -4.92 5.05
C VAL A 119 6.23 -5.58 3.93
N VAL A 120 5.58 -5.93 2.83
CA VAL A 120 6.19 -6.68 1.73
C VAL A 120 6.16 -5.89 0.42
N ASN A 121 7.10 -6.20 -0.46
CA ASN A 121 7.06 -5.70 -1.82
C ASN A 121 5.96 -6.40 -2.65
N LEU A 122 5.49 -5.74 -3.69
CA LEU A 122 4.51 -6.29 -4.63
C LEU A 122 5.22 -6.84 -5.88
N PRO A 123 4.66 -7.87 -6.54
CA PRO A 123 3.33 -8.47 -6.31
C PRO A 123 3.32 -9.57 -5.23
N PHE A 124 2.16 -9.79 -4.58
CA PHE A 124 1.97 -10.90 -3.62
C PHE A 124 2.16 -12.30 -4.20
N VAL A 125 1.88 -12.46 -5.49
CA VAL A 125 2.00 -13.72 -6.22
C VAL A 125 2.64 -13.39 -7.55
N GLU A 126 3.49 -14.29 -8.04
CA GLU A 126 4.19 -14.12 -9.30
C GLU A 126 3.21 -14.02 -10.47
N SER A 127 3.47 -13.11 -11.41
CA SER A 127 2.71 -13.03 -12.66
C SER A 127 3.26 -14.05 -13.65
N HIS A 128 2.38 -14.84 -14.25
CA HIS A 128 2.73 -15.70 -15.39
C HIS A 128 2.31 -15.12 -16.74
N VAL A 129 1.84 -13.86 -16.76
CA VAL A 129 1.54 -13.16 -18.01
C VAL A 129 2.85 -12.81 -18.70
N ARG A 130 3.03 -13.32 -19.92
CA ARG A 130 4.12 -12.97 -20.83
C ARG A 130 3.82 -11.69 -21.60
#